data_AF-A0A3M0WUQ8-F1
#
_entry.id   AF-A0A3M0WUQ8-F1
#
_cell.length_a   1.000
_cell.length_b   1.000
_cell.length_c   1.000
_cell.angle_alpha   90.00
_cell.angle_beta   90.00
_cell.angle_gamma   90.00
#
_symmetry.space_group_name_H-M   'P 1'
#
loop_
_entity.id
_entity.type
_entity.pdbx_description
1 polymer ?
#
loop_
_entity_poly.entity_id
_entity_poly.type
_entity_poly.pdbx_seq_one_letter_code
_entity_poly.pdbx_strand_id
1 'polypeptide(L)'
;MFTTKKWRLLSFLLVLALILVACGSGDTDTDTGSTEETTTTEETTTQETTTQETTTEDMPMAEVDFDVMPGGFLERALKGEFAGTTVTVDGAFEGNDNDGVKFKRSVEAFEAATGITVNYIGNKEFEGTISIRVDAGDAPDIVDFPQPGLLANFVRQGKVVDPTSWISEDWLKQQY
;
A
#
# COMPACT_ATOMS: atom_id res chain seq x y z
N MET A 1 -49.41 -28.21 -9.90
CA MET A 1 -48.96 -27.98 -11.30
C MET A 1 -49.09 -26.49 -11.61
N PHE A 2 -48.05 -25.70 -11.34
CA PHE A 2 -48.01 -24.29 -11.74
C PHE A 2 -47.41 -24.19 -13.15
N THR A 3 -48.19 -23.63 -14.06
CA THR A 3 -47.94 -23.62 -15.51
C THR A 3 -46.78 -22.69 -15.88
N THR A 4 -45.76 -23.24 -16.55
CA THR A 4 -44.53 -22.59 -17.04
C THR A 4 -44.75 -21.33 -17.88
N LYS A 5 -45.96 -21.12 -18.42
CA LYS A 5 -46.38 -19.89 -19.10
C LYS A 5 -46.42 -18.66 -18.19
N LYS A 6 -46.83 -18.80 -16.92
CA LYS A 6 -46.92 -17.66 -15.98
C LYS A 6 -45.53 -17.19 -15.52
N TRP A 7 -44.58 -18.12 -15.39
CA TRP A 7 -43.19 -17.80 -15.08
C TRP A 7 -42.52 -17.05 -16.25
N ARG A 8 -42.77 -17.49 -17.49
CA ARG A 8 -42.25 -16.78 -18.68
C ARG A 8 -42.81 -15.36 -18.82
N LEU A 9 -44.09 -15.14 -18.53
CA LEU A 9 -44.66 -13.80 -18.51
C LEU A 9 -44.05 -12.91 -17.42
N LEU A 10 -43.83 -13.47 -16.22
CA LEU A 10 -43.25 -12.72 -15.10
C LEU A 10 -41.77 -12.35 -15.36
N SER A 11 -40.98 -13.26 -15.94
CA SER A 11 -39.61 -12.97 -16.35
C SER A 11 -39.53 -11.92 -17.46
N PHE A 12 -40.46 -11.95 -18.42
CA PHE A 12 -40.49 -10.94 -19.49
C PHE A 12 -40.88 -9.55 -18.94
N LEU A 13 -41.78 -9.49 -17.96
CA LEU A 13 -42.22 -8.25 -17.33
C LEU A 13 -41.12 -7.64 -16.43
N LEU A 14 -40.32 -8.48 -15.77
CA LEU A 14 -39.18 -8.03 -14.97
C LEU A 14 -38.05 -7.45 -15.85
N VAL A 15 -37.77 -8.09 -17.01
CA VAL A 15 -36.77 -7.59 -17.96
C VAL A 15 -37.24 -6.31 -18.65
N LEU A 16 -38.53 -6.17 -18.96
CA LEU A 16 -39.08 -4.95 -19.54
C LEU A 16 -39.05 -3.75 -18.58
N ALA A 17 -39.20 -4.00 -17.27
CA ALA A 17 -39.11 -2.95 -16.25
C ALA A 17 -37.69 -2.37 -16.09
N LEU A 18 -36.63 -3.17 -16.35
CA LEU A 18 -35.24 -2.72 -16.28
C LEU A 18 -34.82 -1.83 -17.46
N ILE A 19 -35.52 -1.92 -18.60
CA ILE A 19 -35.21 -1.12 -19.80
C ILE A 19 -35.78 0.30 -19.70
N LEU A 20 -36.79 0.54 -18.87
CA LEU A 20 -37.45 1.84 -18.72
C LEU A 20 -36.73 2.82 -17.78
N VAL A 21 -35.71 2.38 -17.04
CA VAL A 21 -34.90 3.23 -16.13
C VAL A 21 -33.72 3.91 -16.85
N ALA A 22 -33.45 3.57 -18.11
CA ALA A 22 -32.30 4.08 -18.87
C ALA A 22 -32.56 5.36 -19.70
N CYS A 23 -33.72 6.01 -19.54
CA CYS A 23 -34.00 7.32 -20.12
C CYS A 23 -34.63 8.24 -19.06
N GLY A 24 -33.77 8.81 -18.23
CA GLY A 24 -34.12 9.90 -17.31
C GLY A 24 -33.06 11.01 -17.43
N SER A 25 -33.07 11.72 -18.56
CA SER A 25 -32.34 12.97 -18.74
C SER A 25 -32.96 14.08 -17.88
N GLY A 26 -32.13 14.83 -17.17
CA GLY A 26 -32.53 16.06 -16.48
C GLY A 26 -31.32 16.99 -16.31
N ASP A 27 -31.25 17.98 -17.19
CA ASP A 27 -30.33 19.13 -17.17
C ASP A 27 -30.42 19.96 -15.87
N THR A 28 -29.33 20.65 -15.51
CA THR A 28 -29.35 22.09 -15.17
C THR A 28 -27.93 22.66 -15.05
N ASP A 29 -27.51 23.27 -16.16
CA ASP A 29 -26.91 24.59 -16.31
C ASP A 29 -26.52 25.45 -15.07
N THR A 30 -25.25 25.90 -15.11
CA THR A 30 -24.84 27.32 -15.28
C THR A 30 -24.50 28.22 -14.07
N ASP A 31 -23.29 28.79 -14.22
CA ASP A 31 -22.71 30.07 -13.76
C ASP A 31 -22.44 30.35 -12.28
N THR A 32 -21.19 30.72 -11.98
CA THR A 32 -20.83 32.14 -11.77
C THR A 32 -19.32 32.25 -11.66
N GLY A 33 -18.72 32.99 -12.61
CA GLY A 33 -17.32 33.36 -12.58
C GLY A 33 -16.96 34.41 -11.51
N SER A 34 -15.67 34.51 -11.23
CA SER A 34 -15.01 35.81 -11.05
C SER A 34 -13.53 35.66 -11.33
N THR A 35 -13.11 36.32 -12.42
CA THR A 35 -11.75 36.72 -12.75
C THR A 35 -11.33 37.91 -11.88
N GLU A 36 -10.04 37.95 -11.54
CA GLU A 36 -9.16 39.08 -11.13
C GLU A 36 -8.22 38.53 -10.04
N GLU A 37 -6.91 38.70 -10.03
CA GLU A 37 -6.02 39.58 -10.77
C GLU A 37 -4.58 39.05 -10.62
N THR A 38 -3.75 39.40 -11.60
CA THR A 38 -2.30 39.27 -11.70
C THR A 38 -1.52 39.72 -10.45
N THR A 39 -0.44 39.01 -10.09
CA THR A 39 0.90 39.60 -9.87
C THR A 39 1.96 38.50 -9.92
N THR A 40 2.78 38.58 -10.98
CA THR A 40 4.10 37.99 -11.10
C THR A 40 5.06 38.69 -10.14
N THR A 41 5.78 37.90 -9.34
CA THR A 41 7.12 38.28 -8.86
C THR A 41 8.01 37.06 -9.01
N GLU A 42 8.87 37.11 -10.02
CA GLU A 42 10.10 36.32 -10.10
C GLU A 42 10.96 36.63 -8.87
N GLU A 43 11.44 35.61 -8.17
CA GLU A 43 12.74 35.73 -7.53
C GLU A 43 13.54 34.45 -7.78
N THR A 44 14.52 34.63 -8.66
CA THR A 44 15.63 33.72 -8.92
C THR A 44 16.48 33.63 -7.66
N THR A 45 16.74 32.43 -7.14
CA THR A 45 17.95 32.16 -6.35
C THR A 45 18.43 30.74 -6.61
N THR A 46 19.42 30.69 -7.50
CA THR A 46 20.67 29.93 -7.42
C THR A 46 20.62 28.50 -6.87
N GLN A 47 20.79 27.56 -7.80
CA GLN A 47 21.35 26.24 -7.55
C GLN A 47 22.70 26.35 -6.84
N GLU A 48 22.83 25.72 -5.68
CA GLU A 48 24.11 25.16 -5.23
C GLU A 48 24.03 23.64 -5.37
N THR A 49 24.66 23.14 -6.43
CA THR A 49 25.10 21.76 -6.52
C THR A 49 26.23 21.56 -5.51
N THR A 50 25.88 21.14 -4.30
CA THR A 50 26.85 20.54 -3.39
C THR A 50 26.87 19.05 -3.67
N THR A 51 27.81 18.64 -4.51
CA THR A 51 28.29 17.25 -4.56
C THR A 51 28.85 16.92 -3.18
N GLN A 52 28.05 16.28 -2.34
CA GLN A 52 28.50 15.76 -1.06
C GLN A 52 28.97 14.32 -1.31
N GLU A 53 30.29 14.15 -1.31
CA GLU A 53 30.94 12.86 -1.22
C GLU A 53 30.31 12.04 -0.09
N THR A 54 29.83 10.84 -0.42
CA THR A 54 29.42 9.84 0.57
C THR A 54 30.66 9.40 1.34
N THR A 55 31.00 10.18 2.37
CA THR A 55 31.82 9.71 3.48
C THR A 55 30.88 8.88 4.33
N THR A 56 31.10 7.57 4.37
CA THR A 56 30.51 6.68 5.38
C THR A 56 31.01 7.16 6.74
N GLU A 57 30.36 8.17 7.31
CA GLU A 57 30.51 8.49 8.72
C GLU A 57 29.96 7.31 9.51
N ASP A 58 30.79 6.81 10.41
CA ASP A 58 30.50 5.76 11.37
C ASP A 58 29.49 6.31 12.39
N MET A 59 28.24 6.48 11.95
CA MET A 59 27.15 6.88 12.81
C MET A 59 26.87 5.74 13.79
N PRO A 60 26.69 6.03 15.10
CA PRO A 60 26.42 4.99 16.08
C PRO A 60 25.11 4.30 15.71
N MET A 61 25.20 3.00 15.40
CA MET A 61 24.06 2.13 15.14
C MET A 61 23.18 2.07 16.40
N ALA A 62 21.86 2.20 16.26
CA ALA A 62 20.96 1.94 17.37
C ALA A 62 21.15 0.50 17.89
N GLU A 63 21.34 0.32 19.20
CA GLU A 63 21.39 -1.00 19.82
C GLU A 63 20.00 -1.64 19.79
N VAL A 64 19.90 -2.83 19.18
CA VAL A 64 18.65 -3.56 19.00
C VAL A 64 18.80 -5.02 19.45
N ASP A 65 17.70 -5.61 19.93
CA ASP A 65 17.65 -6.98 20.49
C ASP A 65 17.25 -8.02 19.43
N PHE A 66 17.62 -7.80 18.17
CA PHE A 66 17.35 -8.72 17.06
C PHE A 66 18.59 -8.86 16.16
N ASP A 67 18.69 -10.01 15.50
CA ASP A 67 19.82 -10.33 14.61
C ASP A 67 19.87 -9.39 13.40
N VAL A 68 21.04 -8.79 13.17
CA VAL A 68 21.31 -7.91 12.02
C VAL A 68 22.27 -8.61 11.06
N MET A 69 21.86 -8.79 9.81
CA MET A 69 22.73 -9.26 8.74
C MET A 69 23.81 -8.20 8.45
N PRO A 70 25.11 -8.51 8.59
CA PRO A 70 26.18 -7.58 8.26
C PRO A 70 26.15 -7.17 6.78
N GLY A 71 26.28 -5.88 6.50
CA GLY A 71 26.18 -5.29 5.16
C GLY A 71 24.76 -5.26 4.59
N GLY A 72 23.75 -5.68 5.35
CA GLY A 72 22.35 -5.72 4.92
C GLY A 72 21.64 -4.37 5.00
N PHE A 73 20.42 -4.30 4.46
CA PHE A 73 19.58 -3.10 4.49
C PHE A 73 19.16 -2.69 5.92
N LEU A 74 19.01 -3.64 6.84
CA LEU A 74 18.69 -3.35 8.23
C LEU A 74 19.82 -2.61 8.94
N GLU A 75 21.07 -2.99 8.69
CA GLU A 75 22.23 -2.28 9.24
C GLU A 75 22.28 -0.82 8.76
N ARG A 76 22.00 -0.60 7.47
CA ARG A 76 21.91 0.73 6.85
C ARG A 76 20.77 1.56 7.44
N ALA A 77 19.60 0.94 7.64
CA ALA A 77 18.45 1.58 8.28
C ALA A 77 18.78 2.03 9.72
N LEU A 78 19.47 1.20 10.50
CA LEU A 78 19.88 1.53 11.88
C LEU A 78 20.96 2.61 11.96
N LYS A 79 21.69 2.87 10.86
CA LYS A 79 22.58 4.03 10.69
C LYS A 79 21.85 5.29 10.21
N GLY A 80 20.53 5.21 10.03
CA GLY A 80 19.68 6.34 9.66
C GLY A 80 19.59 6.61 8.16
N GLU A 81 20.09 5.73 7.28
CA GLU A 81 20.12 5.97 5.83
C GLU A 81 18.71 6.22 5.24
N PHE A 82 17.67 5.61 5.84
CA PHE A 82 16.28 5.71 5.37
C PHE A 82 15.38 6.50 6.33
N ALA A 83 15.95 7.25 7.28
CA ALA A 83 15.17 8.03 8.22
C ALA A 83 14.27 9.04 7.50
N GLY A 84 13.00 9.15 7.93
CA GLY A 84 12.00 10.02 7.31
C GLY A 84 11.27 9.41 6.10
N THR A 85 11.62 8.19 5.68
CA THR A 85 10.84 7.46 4.68
C THR A 85 9.61 6.79 5.29
N THR A 86 8.62 6.47 4.44
CA THR A 86 7.42 5.73 4.83
C THR A 86 7.30 4.46 4.01
N VAL A 87 7.03 3.35 4.67
CA VAL A 87 6.69 2.05 4.07
C VAL A 87 5.22 1.77 4.31
N THR A 88 4.47 1.48 3.26
CA THR A 88 3.06 1.08 3.35
C THR A 88 2.94 -0.43 3.46
N VAL A 89 2.27 -0.89 4.51
CA VAL A 89 2.00 -2.32 4.77
C VAL A 89 0.50 -2.53 4.72
N ASP A 90 0.00 -3.45 3.90
CA ASP A 90 -1.44 -3.79 3.88
C ASP A 90 -1.68 -5.19 4.46
N GLY A 91 -2.77 -5.36 5.20
CA GLY A 91 -3.09 -6.61 5.88
C GLY A 91 -4.52 -6.68 6.41
N ALA A 92 -4.86 -7.83 6.99
CA ALA A 92 -6.23 -8.14 7.41
C ALA A 92 -6.60 -7.61 8.81
N PHE A 93 -5.63 -7.21 9.63
CA PHE A 93 -5.93 -6.66 10.96
C PHE A 93 -6.52 -5.27 10.82
N GLU A 94 -7.71 -5.02 11.36
CA GLU A 94 -8.31 -3.69 11.31
C GLU A 94 -7.57 -2.79 12.32
N GLY A 95 -7.17 -1.57 11.92
CA GLY A 95 -6.25 -0.75 12.72
C GLY A 95 -6.68 -0.42 14.16
N ASN A 96 -7.99 -0.51 14.46
CA ASN A 96 -8.56 -0.26 15.79
C ASN A 96 -8.94 -1.55 16.54
N ASP A 97 -8.80 -2.72 15.93
CA ASP A 97 -8.99 -3.99 16.62
C ASP A 97 -7.75 -4.36 17.45
N ASN A 98 -7.88 -5.40 18.26
CA ASN A 98 -6.80 -5.82 19.16
C ASN A 98 -5.53 -6.25 18.41
N ASP A 99 -5.65 -6.80 17.20
CA ASP A 99 -4.51 -7.32 16.45
C ASP A 99 -3.83 -6.20 15.66
N GLY A 100 -4.58 -5.22 15.14
CA GLY A 100 -4.02 -4.00 14.55
C GLY A 100 -3.25 -3.16 15.58
N VAL A 101 -3.76 -3.05 16.81
CA VAL A 101 -3.04 -2.39 17.90
C VAL A 101 -1.74 -3.13 18.25
N LYS A 102 -1.76 -4.47 18.30
CA LYS A 102 -0.56 -5.28 18.55
C LYS A 102 0.45 -5.15 17.41
N PHE A 103 0.00 -5.13 16.16
CA PHE A 103 0.87 -4.94 15.01
C PHE A 103 1.60 -3.61 15.11
N LYS A 104 0.86 -2.50 15.33
CA LYS A 104 1.46 -1.18 15.52
C LYS A 104 2.49 -1.19 16.65
N ARG A 105 2.16 -1.78 17.79
CA ARG A 105 3.09 -1.90 18.92
C ARG A 105 4.33 -2.73 18.58
N SER A 106 4.22 -3.73 17.71
CA SER A 106 5.34 -4.59 17.33
C SER A 106 6.37 -3.87 16.45
N VAL A 107 5.96 -2.85 15.69
CA VAL A 107 6.85 -2.10 14.80
C VAL A 107 7.44 -0.84 15.43
N GLU A 108 6.90 -0.36 16.56
CA GLU A 108 7.34 0.88 17.22
C GLU A 108 8.85 0.90 17.53
N ALA A 109 9.44 -0.21 17.96
CA ALA A 109 10.87 -0.29 18.25
C ALA A 109 11.71 -0.13 16.97
N PHE A 110 11.25 -0.69 15.86
CA PHE A 110 11.88 -0.54 14.55
C PHE A 110 11.77 0.90 14.05
N GLU A 111 10.60 1.52 14.14
CA GLU A 111 10.40 2.92 13.75
C GLU A 111 11.29 3.87 14.57
N ALA A 112 11.36 3.65 15.89
CA ALA A 112 12.20 4.45 16.78
C ALA A 112 13.71 4.29 16.50
N ALA A 113 14.15 3.08 16.16
CA ALA A 113 15.57 2.80 15.90
C ALA A 113 16.05 3.28 14.52
N THR A 114 15.16 3.30 13.52
CA THR A 114 15.53 3.58 12.12
C THR A 114 15.06 4.92 11.60
N GLY A 115 14.05 5.53 12.24
CA GLY A 115 13.36 6.72 11.74
C GLY A 115 12.46 6.46 10.53
N ILE A 116 12.25 5.20 10.13
CA ILE A 116 11.29 4.82 9.08
C ILE A 116 9.89 4.79 9.68
N THR A 117 8.89 5.30 8.97
CA THR A 117 7.47 5.18 9.34
C THR A 117 6.83 3.98 8.67
N VAL A 118 6.10 3.17 9.43
CA VAL A 118 5.31 2.03 8.95
C VAL A 118 3.84 2.43 8.89
N ASN A 119 3.36 2.76 7.69
CA ASN A 119 1.96 3.05 7.44
C ASN A 119 1.17 1.74 7.21
N TYR A 120 0.59 1.21 8.28
CA TYR A 120 -0.23 0.00 8.21
C TYR A 120 -1.67 0.31 7.78
N ILE A 121 -2.05 -0.19 6.60
CA ILE A 121 -3.41 -0.23 6.07
C ILE A 121 -4.02 -1.57 6.48
N GLY A 122 -5.10 -1.50 7.25
CA GLY A 122 -5.71 -2.67 7.86
C GLY A 122 -7.21 -2.72 7.59
N ASN A 123 -7.71 -3.76 6.92
CA ASN A 123 -9.13 -3.88 6.61
C ASN A 123 -9.63 -5.33 6.59
N LYS A 124 -10.89 -5.54 7.00
CA LYS A 124 -11.49 -6.88 7.08
C LYS A 124 -11.74 -7.51 5.72
N GLU A 125 -11.89 -6.67 4.69
CA GLU A 125 -12.12 -7.07 3.31
C GLU A 125 -10.81 -7.24 2.51
N PHE A 126 -9.66 -7.29 3.18
CA PHE A 126 -8.33 -7.27 2.58
C PHE A 126 -8.18 -8.26 1.41
N GLU A 127 -8.59 -9.52 1.60
CA GLU A 127 -8.43 -10.55 0.57
C GLU A 127 -9.22 -10.25 -0.71
N GLY A 128 -10.35 -9.55 -0.57
CA GLY A 128 -11.19 -9.12 -1.70
C GLY A 128 -10.64 -7.90 -2.44
N THR A 129 -9.82 -7.08 -1.76
CA THR A 129 -9.37 -5.79 -2.30
C THR A 129 -7.93 -5.82 -2.80
N ILE A 130 -7.04 -6.62 -2.20
CA ILE A 130 -5.60 -6.59 -2.52
C ILE A 130 -5.29 -6.92 -3.98
N SER A 131 -5.97 -7.92 -4.56
CA SER A 131 -5.78 -8.27 -5.98
C SER A 131 -6.15 -7.12 -6.91
N ILE A 132 -7.25 -6.42 -6.59
CA ILE A 132 -7.72 -5.27 -7.38
C ILE A 132 -6.71 -4.13 -7.32
N ARG A 133 -6.18 -3.83 -6.13
CA ARG A 133 -5.18 -2.77 -5.95
C ARG A 133 -3.89 -3.06 -6.73
N VAL A 134 -3.37 -4.27 -6.61
CA VAL A 134 -2.16 -4.71 -7.34
C VAL A 134 -2.36 -4.67 -8.86
N ASP A 135 -3.53 -5.09 -9.34
CA ASP A 135 -3.85 -5.06 -10.78
C ASP A 135 -4.06 -3.63 -11.30
N ALA A 136 -4.55 -2.72 -10.46
CA ALA A 136 -4.69 -1.31 -10.76
C ALA A 136 -3.36 -0.52 -10.68
N GLY A 137 -2.26 -1.15 -10.25
CA GLY A 137 -0.96 -0.49 -10.09
C GLY A 137 -0.80 0.31 -8.79
N ASP A 138 -1.69 0.08 -7.81
CA ASP A 138 -1.67 0.67 -6.46
C ASP A 138 -1.28 -0.38 -5.41
N ALA A 139 -0.23 -1.16 -5.68
CA ALA A 139 0.26 -2.16 -4.74
C ALA A 139 0.92 -1.48 -3.52
N PRO A 140 0.70 -1.97 -2.28
CA PRO A 140 1.48 -1.54 -1.12
C PRO A 140 2.93 -2.07 -1.23
N ASP A 141 3.84 -1.51 -0.43
CA ASP A 141 5.24 -1.93 -0.40
C ASP A 141 5.39 -3.34 0.19
N ILE A 142 4.59 -3.65 1.23
CA ILE A 142 4.57 -4.95 1.91
C ILE A 142 3.11 -5.39 2.08
N VAL A 143 2.90 -6.71 1.97
CA VAL A 143 1.60 -7.34 2.26
C VAL A 143 1.77 -8.41 3.32
N ASP A 144 0.99 -8.34 4.40
CA ASP A 144 0.87 -9.39 5.40
C ASP A 144 -0.27 -10.35 5.00
N PHE A 145 0.08 -11.39 4.24
CA PHE A 145 -0.89 -12.38 3.77
C PHE A 145 -1.28 -13.36 4.90
N PRO A 146 -2.57 -13.43 5.30
CA PRO A 146 -3.01 -14.36 6.35
C PRO A 146 -2.93 -15.82 5.92
N GLN A 147 -2.98 -16.09 4.60
CA GLN A 147 -2.97 -17.43 4.04
C GLN A 147 -1.97 -17.58 2.88
N PRO A 148 -1.18 -18.66 2.85
CA PRO A 148 -0.16 -18.87 1.83
C PRO A 148 -0.73 -19.12 0.42
N GLY A 149 -1.99 -19.60 0.32
CA GLY A 149 -2.64 -19.86 -0.96
C GLY A 149 -2.86 -18.60 -1.80
N LEU A 150 -3.23 -17.48 -1.15
CA LEU A 150 -3.42 -16.20 -1.83
C LEU A 150 -2.07 -15.65 -2.32
N LEU A 151 -1.04 -15.64 -1.47
CA LEU A 151 0.33 -15.27 -1.85
C LEU A 151 0.83 -16.07 -3.07
N ALA A 152 0.62 -17.39 -3.08
CA ALA A 152 1.06 -18.26 -4.19
C ALA A 152 0.47 -17.84 -5.54
N ASN A 153 -0.72 -17.25 -5.57
CA ASN A 153 -1.30 -16.71 -6.80
C ASN A 153 -0.56 -15.47 -7.30
N PHE A 154 -0.16 -14.55 -6.41
CA PHE A 154 0.63 -13.37 -6.79
C PHE A 154 2.03 -13.75 -7.26
N VAL A 155 2.67 -14.72 -6.59
CA VAL A 155 3.99 -15.25 -7.00
C VAL A 155 3.92 -15.82 -8.42
N ARG A 156 2.92 -16.64 -8.73
CA ARG A 156 2.73 -17.21 -10.08
C ARG A 156 2.53 -16.15 -11.16
N GLN A 157 2.01 -14.99 -10.77
CA GLN A 157 1.80 -13.84 -11.67
C GLN A 157 3.02 -12.92 -11.76
N GLY A 158 4.11 -13.20 -11.03
CA GLY A 158 5.30 -12.35 -10.99
C GLY A 158 5.07 -11.01 -10.29
N LYS A 159 4.10 -10.93 -9.38
CA LYS A 159 3.72 -9.70 -8.65
C LYS A 159 4.44 -9.55 -7.30
N VAL A 160 5.30 -10.50 -6.94
CA VAL A 160 6.01 -10.52 -5.66
C VAL A 160 7.51 -10.40 -5.94
N VAL A 161 8.17 -9.52 -5.20
CA VAL A 161 9.63 -9.42 -5.23
C VAL A 161 10.23 -10.63 -4.52
N ASP A 162 11.14 -11.33 -5.19
CA ASP A 162 11.84 -12.47 -4.59
C ASP A 162 12.77 -11.98 -3.46
N PRO A 163 12.54 -12.37 -2.20
CA PRO A 163 13.38 -11.92 -1.09
C PRO A 163 14.81 -12.45 -1.20
N THR A 164 15.06 -13.52 -1.95
CA THR A 164 16.42 -14.06 -2.15
C THR A 164 17.30 -13.15 -3.01
N SER A 165 16.72 -12.14 -3.67
CA SER A 165 17.49 -11.12 -4.39
C SER A 165 18.26 -10.17 -3.48
N TRP A 166 17.91 -10.09 -2.18
CA TRP A 166 18.58 -9.22 -1.20
C TRP A 166 18.81 -9.88 0.17
N ILE A 167 18.22 -11.05 0.45
CA ILE A 167 18.56 -11.90 1.60
C ILE A 167 19.27 -13.16 1.09
N SER A 168 20.50 -13.42 1.55
CA SER A 168 21.18 -14.66 1.21
C SER A 168 20.47 -15.89 1.77
N GLU A 169 20.43 -16.99 1.01
CA GLU A 169 19.88 -18.26 1.52
C GLU A 169 20.63 -18.79 2.74
N ASP A 170 21.94 -18.56 2.82
CA ASP A 170 22.76 -19.00 3.95
C ASP A 170 22.37 -18.28 5.24
N TRP A 171 21.93 -17.03 5.15
CA TRP A 171 21.33 -16.33 6.28
C TRP A 171 19.96 -16.88 6.63
N LEU A 172 19.08 -17.10 5.64
CA LEU A 172 17.74 -17.66 5.88
C LEU A 172 17.80 -19.01 6.62
N LYS A 173 18.75 -19.87 6.28
CA LYS A 173 18.98 -21.18 6.94
C LYS A 173 19.48 -21.08 8.39
N GLN A 174 19.95 -19.92 8.83
CA GLN A 174 20.35 -19.72 10.23
C GLN A 174 19.17 -19.31 11.11
N GLN A 175 18.11 -18.78 10.51
CA GLN A 175 16.97 -18.18 11.21
C GLN A 175 15.81 -19.16 11.41
N TYR A 176 15.84 -20.34 10.77
CA TYR A 176 14.83 -21.41 10.82
C TYR A 176 15.47 -22.80 10.78
#